data_AF-A0A0L0UNQ0-F1
#
_entry.id   AF-A0A0L0UNQ0-F1
#
_cell.length_a   1.000
_cell.length_b   1.000
_cell.length_c   1.000
_cell.angle_alpha   90.00
_cell.angle_beta   90.00
_cell.angle_gamma   90.00
#
_symmetry.space_group_name_H-M   'P 1'
#
loop_
_entity.id
_entity.type
_entity.pdbx_description
1 polymer ?
#
loop_
_entity_poly.entity_id
_entity_poly.type
_entity_poly.pdbx_seq_one_letter_code
_entity_poly.pdbx_strand_id
1 'polypeptide(L)'
;MNNTEANKALSSKEQNAQDLYGEPKFLKKKNAFSLDGHEQPDVVEARKRYIADYTKYCQRSRMYDNDTFETSAAVHPEVLGSNKETVFIFHDESTVHAKEKSKLAWLLPGTSEIRSKNVGRLIHISDFILETTGRLKLSDEQFQEAQMGAQKDLTSANAATVIYPGSAGNKWWDMEQLCNQILQKAIPIFKALHPNFQVVFVFDCSSAHGAFSPSALKVQNMNLSPGAIIPSDDPAIP
;
A
#
# COMPACT_ATOMS: atom_id res chain seq x y z
N MET A 1 6.16 1.84 -62.83
CA MET A 1 4.81 2.37 -63.17
C MET A 1 4.81 3.85 -62.86
N ASN A 2 4.29 4.68 -63.77
CA ASN A 2 4.46 6.13 -63.75
C ASN A 2 3.97 6.78 -62.44
N ASN A 3 4.79 7.65 -61.85
CA ASN A 3 4.53 8.36 -60.59
C ASN A 3 3.19 9.14 -60.59
N THR A 4 2.68 9.49 -61.77
CA THR A 4 1.42 10.22 -61.93
C THR A 4 0.18 9.37 -61.61
N GLU A 5 0.20 8.07 -61.87
CA GLU A 5 -0.94 7.18 -61.59
C GLU A 5 -0.97 6.72 -60.13
N ALA A 6 0.20 6.55 -59.52
CA ALA A 6 0.32 6.22 -58.10
C ALA A 6 -0.20 7.36 -57.20
N ASN A 7 0.12 8.61 -57.53
CA ASN A 7 -0.35 9.78 -56.79
C ASN A 7 -1.87 9.99 -56.93
N LYS A 8 -2.45 9.66 -58.09
CA LYS A 8 -3.90 9.73 -58.31
C LYS A 8 -4.66 8.68 -57.50
N ALA A 9 -4.10 7.47 -57.38
CA ALA A 9 -4.68 6.39 -56.58
C ALA A 9 -4.58 6.63 -55.06
N LEU A 10 -3.49 7.28 -54.59
CA LEU A 10 -3.33 7.70 -53.19
C LEU A 10 -4.34 8.80 -52.82
N SER A 11 -4.45 9.84 -53.65
CA SER A 11 -5.40 10.94 -53.43
C SER A 11 -6.86 10.46 -53.40
N SER A 12 -7.25 9.49 -54.26
CA SER A 12 -8.61 8.93 -54.23
C SER A 12 -8.90 8.08 -52.98
N LYS A 13 -7.88 7.45 -52.38
CA LYS A 13 -8.03 6.65 -51.16
C LYS A 13 -8.10 7.52 -49.91
N GLU A 14 -7.37 8.63 -49.89
CA GLU A 14 -7.39 9.61 -48.80
C GLU A 14 -8.74 10.35 -48.73
N GLN A 15 -9.31 10.73 -49.88
CA GLN A 15 -10.66 11.32 -49.94
C GLN A 15 -11.75 10.34 -49.49
N ASN A 16 -11.66 9.06 -49.89
CA ASN A 16 -12.63 8.05 -49.48
C ASN A 16 -12.56 7.75 -47.96
N ALA A 17 -11.38 7.88 -47.34
CA ALA A 17 -11.22 7.74 -45.89
C ALA A 17 -11.77 8.96 -45.11
N GLN A 18 -11.66 10.18 -45.65
CA GLN A 18 -12.27 11.38 -45.07
C GLN A 18 -13.80 11.35 -45.13
N ASP A 19 -14.38 10.82 -46.22
CA ASP A 19 -15.84 10.71 -46.39
C ASP A 19 -16.47 9.63 -45.50
N LEU A 20 -15.74 8.54 -45.20
CA LEU A 20 -16.21 7.44 -44.35
C LEU A 20 -16.08 7.68 -42.84
N TYR A 21 -15.11 8.48 -42.40
CA TYR A 21 -14.77 8.64 -40.98
C TYR A 21 -14.87 10.08 -40.45
N GLY A 22 -15.16 11.05 -41.32
CA GLY A 22 -15.12 12.47 -41.00
C GLY A 22 -13.71 12.96 -40.65
N GLU A 23 -13.54 14.28 -40.62
CA GLU A 23 -12.31 14.90 -40.13
C GLU A 23 -12.00 14.43 -38.70
N PRO A 24 -10.77 13.96 -38.40
CA PRO A 24 -10.38 13.58 -37.04
C PRO A 24 -10.48 14.80 -36.11
N LYS A 25 -11.59 14.87 -35.37
CA LYS A 25 -11.78 15.89 -34.34
C LYS A 25 -10.85 15.56 -33.18
N PHE A 26 -9.91 16.46 -32.89
CA PHE A 26 -9.20 16.50 -31.62
C PHE A 26 -10.20 16.69 -30.48
N LEU A 27 -10.77 15.60 -29.99
CA LEU A 27 -11.51 15.59 -28.75
C LEU A 27 -10.49 15.54 -27.62
N LYS A 28 -10.31 16.68 -26.93
CA LYS A 28 -9.64 16.68 -25.62
C LYS A 28 -10.37 15.64 -24.78
N LYS A 29 -9.70 14.56 -24.41
CA LYS A 29 -10.24 13.57 -23.48
C LYS A 29 -10.59 14.35 -22.21
N LYS A 30 -11.88 14.59 -21.97
CA LYS A 30 -12.31 15.16 -20.71
C LYS A 30 -11.94 14.13 -19.65
N ASN A 31 -11.02 14.48 -18.76
CA ASN A 31 -10.79 13.70 -17.56
C ASN A 31 -12.17 13.56 -16.91
N ALA A 32 -12.64 12.32 -16.75
CA ALA A 32 -13.82 12.06 -15.95
C ALA A 32 -13.57 12.71 -14.58
N PHE A 33 -14.50 13.55 -14.13
CA PHE A 33 -14.43 14.16 -12.81
C PHE A 33 -14.25 13.03 -11.81
N SER A 34 -13.11 13.01 -11.09
CA SER A 34 -13.01 12.24 -9.86
C SER A 34 -14.02 12.88 -8.91
N LEU A 35 -15.17 12.22 -8.72
CA LEU A 35 -16.08 12.56 -7.64
C LEU A 35 -15.31 12.34 -6.36
N ASP A 36 -15.05 13.44 -5.64
CA ASP A 36 -14.40 13.38 -4.36
C ASP A 36 -15.32 12.64 -3.38
N GLY A 37 -15.03 11.37 -3.16
CA GLY A 37 -15.79 10.51 -2.26
C GLY A 37 -15.60 10.89 -0.78
N HIS A 38 -14.70 11.82 -0.48
CA HIS A 38 -14.34 12.22 0.88
C HIS A 38 -15.53 12.71 1.72
N GLU A 39 -16.50 13.35 1.07
CA GLU A 39 -17.71 13.91 1.70
C GLU A 39 -18.92 12.96 1.64
N GLN A 40 -18.76 11.72 1.15
CA GLN A 40 -19.86 10.77 1.18
C GLN A 40 -20.23 10.45 2.64
N PRO A 41 -21.53 10.35 2.97
CA PRO A 41 -21.97 10.20 4.36
C PRO A 41 -21.34 9.03 5.11
N ASP A 42 -21.16 7.90 4.42
CA ASP A 42 -20.52 6.69 4.94
C ASP A 42 -19.03 6.90 5.23
N VAL A 43 -18.30 7.60 4.35
CA VAL A 43 -16.88 7.95 4.55
C VAL A 43 -16.71 8.89 5.74
N VAL A 44 -17.60 9.88 5.89
CA VAL A 44 -17.60 10.81 7.03
C VAL A 44 -17.91 10.08 8.33
N GLU A 45 -18.88 9.16 8.33
CA GLU A 45 -19.20 8.32 9.48
C GLU A 45 -18.03 7.43 9.88
N ALA A 46 -17.41 6.73 8.91
CA ALA A 46 -16.25 5.89 9.13
C ALA A 46 -15.09 6.68 9.74
N ARG A 47 -14.85 7.92 9.28
CA ARG A 47 -13.80 8.78 9.84
C ARG A 47 -14.08 9.21 11.27
N LYS A 48 -15.33 9.58 11.59
CA LYS A 48 -15.73 9.92 12.97
C LYS A 48 -15.49 8.74 13.90
N ARG A 49 -15.83 7.53 13.46
CA ARG A 49 -15.56 6.29 14.20
C ARG A 49 -14.05 6.06 14.38
N TYR A 50 -13.27 6.20 13.31
CA TYR A 50 -11.82 6.09 13.38
C TYR A 50 -11.21 7.05 14.40
N ILE A 51 -11.59 8.33 14.38
CA ILE A 51 -11.09 9.32 15.34
C ILE A 51 -11.48 8.93 16.77
N ALA A 52 -12.72 8.52 17.00
CA ALA A 52 -13.17 8.09 18.32
C ALA A 52 -12.37 6.87 18.85
N ASP A 53 -12.17 5.86 18.00
CA ASP A 53 -11.37 4.68 18.33
C ASP A 53 -9.91 5.08 18.57
N TYR A 54 -9.31 5.85 17.67
CA TYR A 54 -7.93 6.33 17.78
C TYR A 54 -7.70 7.09 19.09
N THR A 55 -8.54 8.08 19.41
CA THR A 55 -8.45 8.84 20.67
C THR A 55 -8.55 7.93 21.89
N LYS A 56 -9.45 6.94 21.88
CA LYS A 56 -9.59 5.97 22.97
C LYS A 56 -8.33 5.13 23.18
N TYR A 57 -7.64 4.72 22.10
CA TYR A 57 -6.38 3.98 22.20
C TYR A 57 -5.21 4.89 22.59
N CYS A 58 -5.17 6.13 22.10
CA CYS A 58 -4.16 7.14 22.46
C CYS A 58 -4.14 7.45 23.96
N GLN A 59 -5.30 7.48 24.64
CA GLN A 59 -5.36 7.66 26.09
C GLN A 59 -4.56 6.60 26.88
N ARG A 60 -4.31 5.44 26.27
CA ARG A 60 -3.55 4.32 26.86
C ARG A 60 -2.18 4.14 26.22
N SER A 61 -1.70 5.11 25.44
CA SER A 61 -0.44 5.03 24.72
C SER A 61 0.54 6.08 25.20
N ARG A 62 1.84 5.76 25.17
CA ARG A 62 2.90 6.76 25.29
C ARG A 62 3.13 7.37 23.91
N MET A 63 2.80 8.64 23.76
CA MET A 63 3.06 9.41 22.55
C MET A 63 4.07 10.50 22.87
N TYR A 64 4.82 10.97 21.88
CA TYR A 64 5.66 12.14 22.06
C TYR A 64 4.78 13.35 22.34
N ASP A 65 5.24 14.14 23.29
CA ASP A 65 4.73 15.47 23.46
C ASP A 65 5.27 16.33 22.31
N ASN A 66 4.37 16.89 21.49
CA ASN A 66 4.74 17.68 20.33
C ASN A 66 5.36 19.04 20.71
N ASP A 67 5.17 19.50 21.95
CA ASP A 67 5.71 20.78 22.42
C ASP A 67 7.10 20.61 23.04
N THR A 68 7.31 19.54 23.82
CA THR A 68 8.60 19.28 24.48
C THR A 68 9.53 18.37 23.70
N PHE A 69 9.01 17.63 22.72
CA PHE A 69 9.70 16.57 21.96
C PHE A 69 10.26 15.45 22.86
N GLU A 70 9.73 15.31 24.07
CA GLU A 70 10.09 14.24 24.99
C GLU A 70 9.09 13.08 24.88
N THR A 71 9.57 11.86 25.10
CA THR A 71 8.69 10.70 25.22
C THR A 71 7.87 10.83 26.49
N SER A 72 6.54 10.80 26.39
CA SER A 72 5.66 10.88 27.56
C SER A 72 5.99 9.78 28.58
N ALA A 73 5.84 10.11 29.86
CA ALA A 73 5.95 9.15 30.96
C ALA A 73 5.00 7.95 30.78
N ALA A 74 5.28 6.86 31.49
CA ALA A 74 4.41 5.69 31.50
C ALA A 74 2.97 6.07 31.85
N VAL A 75 2.01 5.47 31.13
CA VAL A 75 0.58 5.74 31.35
C VAL A 75 0.21 5.33 32.77
N HIS A 76 -0.49 6.21 33.49
CA HIS A 76 -0.86 5.96 34.88
C HIS A 76 -1.74 4.70 35.00
N PRO A 77 -1.51 3.82 35.99
CA PRO A 77 -2.29 2.59 36.16
C PRO A 77 -3.80 2.80 36.26
N GLU A 78 -4.26 3.93 36.81
CA GLU A 78 -5.68 4.28 36.88
C GLU A 78 -6.33 4.46 35.49
N VAL A 79 -5.59 5.02 34.53
CA VAL A 79 -6.06 5.21 33.15
C VAL A 79 -6.09 3.88 32.39
N LEU A 80 -5.13 3.00 32.69
CA LEU A 80 -5.08 1.65 32.09
C LEU A 80 -6.19 0.75 32.64
N GLY A 81 -6.49 0.83 33.94
CA GLY A 81 -7.42 -0.06 34.60
C GLY A 81 -6.98 -1.53 34.46
N SER A 82 -7.82 -2.37 33.88
CA SER A 82 -7.49 -3.77 33.55
C SER A 82 -6.84 -3.95 32.17
N ASN A 83 -6.64 -2.86 31.42
CA ASN A 83 -6.09 -2.93 30.07
C ASN A 83 -4.56 -2.89 30.06
N LYS A 84 -3.99 -3.31 28.93
CA LYS A 84 -2.57 -3.11 28.63
C LYS A 84 -2.33 -1.74 28.00
N GLU A 85 -1.13 -1.23 28.21
CA GLU A 85 -0.65 -0.05 27.50
C GLU A 85 -0.57 -0.35 26.00
N THR A 86 -0.94 0.65 25.19
CA THR A 86 -1.09 0.52 23.74
C THR A 86 0.13 1.07 23.01
N VAL A 87 0.65 0.30 22.05
CA VAL A 87 1.70 0.72 21.12
C VAL A 87 1.09 0.80 19.73
N PHE A 88 1.16 1.98 19.12
CA PHE A 88 0.78 2.16 17.72
C PHE A 88 1.91 1.75 16.80
N ILE A 89 1.56 1.00 15.77
CA ILE A 89 2.46 0.65 14.68
C ILE A 89 1.78 1.09 13.38
N PHE A 90 2.41 2.03 12.70
CA PHE A 90 1.98 2.52 11.41
C PHE A 90 2.65 1.72 10.32
N HIS A 91 1.88 1.38 9.30
CA HIS A 91 2.33 0.64 8.15
C HIS A 91 2.08 1.45 6.89
N ASP A 92 3.05 1.40 5.96
CA ASP A 92 2.91 1.99 4.64
C ASP A 92 3.81 1.25 3.65
N GLU A 93 3.53 1.43 2.37
CA GLU A 93 4.33 0.90 1.27
C GLU A 93 4.95 2.02 0.42
N SER A 94 6.19 1.83 0.02
CA SER A 94 6.89 2.73 -0.90
C SER A 94 7.48 1.98 -2.06
N THR A 95 7.47 2.60 -3.23
CA THR A 95 8.14 2.08 -4.41
C THR A 95 9.22 3.04 -4.87
N VAL A 96 10.44 2.51 -5.04
CA VAL A 96 11.58 3.25 -5.56
C VAL A 96 12.18 2.53 -6.75
N HIS A 97 12.70 3.29 -7.69
CA HIS A 97 13.42 2.73 -8.82
C HIS A 97 14.92 2.63 -8.51
N ALA A 98 15.57 1.51 -8.89
CA ALA A 98 16.99 1.28 -8.58
C ALA A 98 17.95 2.34 -9.18
N LYS A 99 17.51 3.06 -10.22
CA LYS A 99 18.23 4.19 -10.81
C LYS A 99 17.38 5.47 -10.76
N GLU A 100 16.53 5.60 -9.75
CA GLU A 100 15.82 6.84 -9.49
C GLU A 100 16.81 7.98 -9.24
N LYS A 101 16.54 9.14 -9.83
CA LYS A 101 17.42 10.31 -9.77
C LYS A 101 16.59 11.54 -9.51
N SER A 102 17.21 12.54 -8.88
CA SER A 102 16.59 13.85 -8.69
C SER A 102 16.09 14.41 -10.02
N LYS A 103 14.84 14.91 -10.02
CA LYS A 103 14.25 15.59 -11.18
C LYS A 103 14.99 16.89 -11.52
N LEU A 104 15.65 17.49 -10.53
CA LEU A 104 16.37 18.76 -10.66
C LEU A 104 17.86 18.54 -10.48
N ALA A 105 18.66 19.22 -11.31
CA ALA A 105 20.10 19.32 -11.16
C ALA A 105 20.54 20.77 -11.36
N TRP A 106 21.52 21.21 -10.57
CA TRP A 106 22.20 22.47 -10.76
C TRP A 106 23.29 22.28 -11.81
N LEU A 107 23.15 22.97 -12.94
CA LEU A 107 24.07 22.92 -14.06
C LEU A 107 24.71 24.29 -14.27
N LEU A 108 25.99 24.30 -14.64
CA LEU A 108 26.67 25.53 -15.05
C LEU A 108 26.10 26.04 -16.38
N PRO A 109 26.16 27.36 -16.65
CA PRO A 109 25.72 27.89 -17.93
C PRO A 109 26.42 27.19 -19.11
N GLY A 110 25.65 26.68 -20.07
CA GLY A 110 26.15 25.97 -21.23
C GLY A 110 26.40 24.47 -21.04
N THR A 111 26.18 23.91 -19.85
CA THR A 111 26.26 22.45 -19.64
C THR A 111 24.90 21.77 -19.71
N SER A 112 24.90 20.53 -20.22
CA SER A 112 23.74 19.66 -20.21
C SER A 112 24.12 18.29 -19.65
N GLU A 113 23.19 17.65 -18.95
CA GLU A 113 23.38 16.30 -18.45
C GLU A 113 22.58 15.32 -19.32
N ILE A 114 23.27 14.40 -20.01
CA ILE A 114 22.61 13.32 -20.73
C ILE A 114 22.27 12.21 -19.73
N ARG A 115 20.99 11.91 -19.60
CA ARG A 115 20.49 10.88 -18.69
C ARG A 115 19.97 9.68 -19.46
N SER A 116 20.33 8.48 -18.99
CA SER A 116 19.72 7.25 -19.48
C SER A 116 18.23 7.22 -19.15
N LYS A 117 17.38 6.88 -20.12
CA LYS A 117 15.93 6.71 -19.90
C LYS A 117 15.58 5.49 -19.03
N ASN A 118 16.52 4.58 -18.82
CA ASN A 118 16.32 3.39 -17.99
C ASN A 118 16.36 3.77 -16.51
N VAL A 119 15.19 3.73 -15.86
CA VAL A 119 15.01 3.97 -14.41
C VAL A 119 15.43 2.78 -13.54
N GLY A 120 15.78 1.64 -14.14
CA GLY A 120 16.16 0.43 -13.42
C GLY A 120 14.96 -0.33 -12.85
N ARG A 121 15.26 -1.40 -12.12
CA ARG A 121 14.26 -2.29 -11.52
C ARG A 121 13.44 -1.55 -10.46
N LEU A 122 12.14 -1.81 -10.43
CA LEU A 122 11.26 -1.32 -9.37
C LEU A 122 11.50 -2.14 -8.10
N ILE A 123 11.63 -1.44 -6.98
CA ILE A 123 11.80 -1.99 -5.64
C ILE A 123 10.58 -1.53 -4.85
N HIS A 124 9.76 -2.47 -4.39
CA HIS A 124 8.61 -2.18 -3.56
C HIS A 124 8.93 -2.63 -2.14
N ILE A 125 8.76 -1.72 -1.19
CA ILE A 125 9.15 -1.85 0.21
C ILE A 125 7.88 -1.66 1.04
N SER A 126 7.53 -2.66 1.81
CA SER A 126 6.48 -2.60 2.82
C SER A 126 7.13 -2.65 4.19
N ASP A 127 6.85 -1.68 5.05
CA ASP A 127 7.52 -1.57 6.36
C ASP A 127 6.61 -1.00 7.45
N PHE A 128 7.02 -1.19 8.69
CA PHE A 128 6.31 -0.75 9.87
C PHE A 128 7.17 0.22 10.68
N ILE A 129 6.53 1.30 11.12
CA ILE A 129 7.14 2.28 12.00
C ILE A 129 6.34 2.41 13.31
N LEU A 130 7.07 2.64 14.39
CA LEU A 130 6.55 2.92 15.70
C LEU A 130 7.41 3.99 16.35
N GLU A 131 6.78 4.75 17.22
CA GLU A 131 7.32 5.99 17.76
C GLU A 131 8.52 5.77 18.70
N THR A 132 8.57 4.63 19.40
CA THR A 132 9.61 4.31 20.39
C THR A 132 10.95 3.92 19.77
N THR A 133 10.95 3.14 18.69
CA THR A 133 12.17 2.56 18.10
C THR A 133 12.37 2.91 16.63
N GLY A 134 11.46 3.70 16.04
CA GLY A 134 11.46 4.01 14.61
C GLY A 134 10.92 2.84 13.81
N ARG A 135 11.75 1.86 13.44
CA ARG A 135 11.31 0.68 12.66
C ARG A 135 10.98 -0.49 13.56
N LEU A 136 10.04 -1.34 13.14
CA LEU A 136 9.73 -2.59 13.82
C LEU A 136 10.82 -3.64 13.52
N LYS A 137 11.91 -3.57 14.28
CA LYS A 137 13.11 -4.39 14.09
C LYS A 137 13.75 -4.71 15.43
N LEU A 138 14.19 -5.95 15.60
CA LEU A 138 15.03 -6.40 16.70
C LEU A 138 16.50 -6.09 16.42
N SER A 139 17.23 -5.75 17.47
CA SER A 139 18.70 -5.84 17.44
C SER A 139 19.16 -7.30 17.29
N ASP A 140 20.40 -7.50 16.88
CA ASP A 140 20.95 -8.85 16.71
C ASP A 140 20.96 -9.62 18.04
N GLU A 141 21.23 -8.94 19.15
CA GLU A 141 21.19 -9.48 20.51
C GLU A 141 19.77 -9.93 20.89
N GLN A 142 18.78 -9.05 20.76
CA GLN A 142 17.36 -9.38 21.03
C GLN A 142 16.85 -10.52 20.12
N PHE A 143 17.30 -10.56 18.86
CA PHE A 143 16.92 -11.61 17.93
C PHE A 143 17.51 -12.98 18.31
N GLN A 144 18.74 -13.00 18.81
CA GLN A 144 19.35 -14.23 19.34
C GLN A 144 18.66 -14.69 20.63
N GLU A 145 18.40 -13.77 21.56
CA GLU A 145 17.67 -14.07 22.80
C GLU A 145 16.26 -14.61 22.53
N ALA A 146 15.51 -13.97 21.62
CA ALA A 146 14.17 -14.40 21.27
C ALA A 146 14.14 -15.81 20.64
N GLN A 147 15.15 -16.16 19.83
CA GLN A 147 15.29 -17.50 19.23
C GLN A 147 15.73 -18.57 20.23
N MET A 148 16.57 -18.22 21.22
CA MET A 148 16.93 -19.15 22.30
C MET A 148 15.80 -19.35 23.31
N GLY A 149 14.90 -18.37 23.43
CA GLY A 149 13.72 -18.41 24.28
C GLY A 149 12.51 -19.13 23.66
N ALA A 150 11.31 -18.71 24.06
CA ALA A 150 10.05 -19.35 23.68
C ALA A 150 9.52 -18.97 22.28
N GLN A 151 10.14 -18.01 21.57
CA GLN A 151 9.68 -17.54 20.24
C GLN A 151 10.48 -18.19 19.10
N LYS A 152 10.40 -19.52 19.02
CA LYS A 152 11.10 -20.32 18.01
C LYS A 152 10.65 -20.04 16.56
N ASP A 153 9.44 -19.48 16.40
CA ASP A 153 8.84 -19.14 15.10
C ASP A 153 9.33 -17.79 14.54
N LEU A 154 10.20 -17.09 15.26
CA LEU A 154 10.75 -15.81 14.83
C LEU A 154 11.80 -16.02 13.72
N THR A 155 11.35 -15.98 12.47
CA THR A 155 12.21 -16.24 11.29
C THR A 155 13.04 -15.04 10.85
N SER A 156 12.69 -13.82 11.30
CA SER A 156 13.36 -12.59 10.89
C SER A 156 13.39 -11.56 12.01
N ALA A 157 14.51 -10.84 12.10
CA ALA A 157 14.67 -9.69 13.00
C ALA A 157 14.01 -8.41 12.47
N ASN A 158 13.62 -8.35 11.19
CA ASN A 158 13.13 -7.14 10.53
C ASN A 158 11.73 -7.37 9.94
N ALA A 159 10.76 -6.55 10.34
CA ALA A 159 9.39 -6.67 9.86
C ALA A 159 9.21 -6.26 8.39
N ALA A 160 10.17 -5.52 7.82
CA ALA A 160 10.11 -5.08 6.44
C ALA A 160 10.08 -6.25 5.45
N THR A 161 9.35 -6.04 4.36
CA THR A 161 9.34 -6.94 3.20
C THR A 161 9.66 -6.13 1.95
N VAL A 162 10.66 -6.60 1.21
CA VAL A 162 11.07 -6.00 -0.07
C VAL A 162 10.77 -6.99 -1.17
N ILE A 163 9.98 -6.57 -2.14
CA ILE A 163 9.70 -7.33 -3.36
C ILE A 163 10.14 -6.54 -4.59
N TYR A 164 10.35 -7.24 -5.68
CA TYR A 164 10.83 -6.66 -6.92
C TYR A 164 9.88 -6.99 -8.08
N PRO A 165 8.75 -6.27 -8.18
CA PRO A 165 7.70 -6.57 -9.14
C PRO A 165 8.13 -6.35 -10.59
N GLY A 166 7.50 -7.07 -11.52
CA GLY A 166 7.72 -6.93 -12.97
C GLY A 166 7.61 -8.27 -13.73
N SER A 167 7.73 -8.23 -15.06
CA SER A 167 7.49 -9.39 -15.95
C SER A 167 8.37 -10.62 -15.68
N ALA A 168 9.50 -10.45 -14.99
CA ALA A 168 10.38 -11.54 -14.54
C ALA A 168 10.66 -11.47 -13.02
N GLY A 169 9.81 -10.74 -12.28
CA GLY A 169 9.99 -10.43 -10.87
C GLY A 169 8.94 -11.07 -9.98
N ASN A 170 8.79 -10.52 -8.78
CA ASN A 170 7.70 -10.90 -7.87
C ASN A 170 6.34 -10.49 -8.46
N LYS A 171 5.26 -11.09 -7.93
CA LYS A 171 3.92 -10.54 -8.11
C LYS A 171 3.85 -9.14 -7.49
N TRP A 172 2.91 -8.33 -7.95
CA TRP A 172 2.60 -7.06 -7.29
C TRP A 172 2.10 -7.32 -5.86
N TRP A 173 2.27 -6.32 -4.99
CA TRP A 173 1.85 -6.39 -3.60
C TRP A 173 0.34 -6.62 -3.48
N ASP A 174 -0.07 -7.51 -2.58
CA ASP A 174 -1.46 -7.88 -2.34
C ASP A 174 -1.72 -8.20 -0.86
N MET A 175 -3.00 -8.38 -0.52
CA MET A 175 -3.44 -8.67 0.84
C MET A 175 -2.83 -9.96 1.41
N GLU A 176 -2.63 -10.98 0.58
CA GLU A 176 -2.04 -12.24 1.03
C GLU A 176 -0.59 -12.04 1.50
N GLN A 177 0.19 -11.28 0.75
CA GLN A 177 1.55 -10.91 1.14
C GLN A 177 1.59 -10.04 2.40
N LEU A 178 0.65 -9.10 2.55
CA LEU A 178 0.53 -8.29 3.77
C LEU A 178 0.19 -9.16 4.99
N CYS A 179 -0.82 -10.02 4.90
CA CYS A 179 -1.19 -10.94 5.97
C CYS A 179 -0.01 -11.84 6.37
N ASN A 180 0.72 -12.36 5.39
CA ASN A 180 1.92 -13.15 5.62
C ASN A 180 3.00 -12.34 6.36
N GLN A 181 3.27 -11.11 5.93
CA GLN A 181 4.22 -10.23 6.61
C GLN A 181 3.81 -9.94 8.07
N ILE A 182 2.53 -9.67 8.33
CA ILE A 182 2.03 -9.40 9.68
C ILE A 182 2.17 -10.63 10.57
N LEU A 183 1.71 -11.78 10.10
CA LEU A 183 1.67 -13.02 10.87
C LEU A 183 3.08 -13.58 11.13
N GLN A 184 3.95 -13.57 10.12
CA GLN A 184 5.26 -14.21 10.19
C GLN A 184 6.36 -13.28 10.72
N LYS A 185 6.20 -11.95 10.60
CA LYS A 185 7.22 -10.99 11.02
C LYS A 185 6.72 -10.01 12.06
N ALA A 186 5.70 -9.21 11.75
CA ALA A 186 5.33 -8.07 12.61
C ALA A 186 4.86 -8.49 14.00
N ILE A 187 3.94 -9.46 14.10
CA ILE A 187 3.41 -9.94 15.39
C ILE A 187 4.51 -10.62 16.23
N PRO A 188 5.32 -11.55 15.68
CA PRO A 188 6.43 -12.13 16.42
C PRO A 188 7.44 -11.10 16.94
N ILE A 189 7.86 -10.14 16.10
CA ILE A 189 8.80 -9.08 16.48
C ILE A 189 8.18 -8.18 17.57
N PHE A 190 6.91 -7.81 17.42
CA PHE A 190 6.21 -7.01 18.42
C PHE A 190 6.15 -7.71 19.78
N LYS A 191 5.81 -9.01 19.80
CA LYS A 191 5.76 -9.78 21.05
C LYS A 191 7.12 -9.87 21.74
N ALA A 192 8.21 -9.90 20.98
CA ALA A 192 9.58 -9.88 21.51
C ALA A 192 9.92 -8.52 22.13
N LEU A 193 9.59 -7.41 21.44
CA LEU A 193 9.88 -6.05 21.90
C LEU A 193 8.95 -5.58 23.05
N HIS A 194 7.69 -6.01 23.03
CA HIS A 194 6.62 -5.48 23.86
C HIS A 194 5.70 -6.58 24.43
N PRO A 195 6.22 -7.55 25.22
CA PRO A 195 5.49 -8.75 25.64
C PRO A 195 4.21 -8.46 26.46
N ASN A 196 4.15 -7.31 27.15
CA ASN A 196 3.05 -6.94 28.03
C ASN A 196 2.16 -5.81 27.48
N PHE A 197 2.32 -5.44 26.21
CA PHE A 197 1.58 -4.35 25.58
C PHE A 197 0.49 -4.87 24.64
N GLN A 198 -0.45 -4.00 24.32
CA GLN A 198 -1.40 -4.18 23.23
C GLN A 198 -0.87 -3.45 21.99
N VAL A 199 -0.87 -4.11 20.84
CA VAL A 199 -0.56 -3.45 19.56
C VAL A 199 -1.85 -2.93 18.92
N VAL A 200 -1.77 -1.75 18.32
CA VAL A 200 -2.74 -1.25 17.35
C VAL A 200 -2.00 -1.00 16.04
N PHE A 201 -2.32 -1.78 15.01
CA PHE A 201 -1.81 -1.56 13.67
C PHE A 201 -2.66 -0.52 12.94
N VAL A 202 -2.02 0.44 12.32
CA VAL A 202 -2.64 1.50 11.53
C VAL A 202 -2.19 1.36 10.09
N PHE A 203 -3.17 1.21 9.20
CA PHE A 203 -2.99 1.07 7.75
C PHE A 203 -3.70 2.22 7.05
N ASP A 204 -3.27 2.54 5.83
CA ASP A 204 -4.06 3.39 4.95
C ASP A 204 -5.24 2.60 4.34
N CYS A 205 -6.04 3.25 3.50
CA CYS A 205 -7.17 2.62 2.81
C CYS A 205 -6.82 2.17 1.39
N SER A 206 -5.58 1.69 1.16
CA SER A 206 -5.21 1.14 -0.15
C SER A 206 -6.08 -0.06 -0.52
N SER A 207 -6.20 -0.33 -1.82
CA SER A 207 -6.95 -1.48 -2.33
C SER A 207 -6.43 -2.82 -1.80
N ALA A 208 -5.15 -2.89 -1.40
CA ALA A 208 -4.58 -4.09 -0.79
C ALA A 208 -5.13 -4.30 0.62
N HIS A 209 -5.24 -3.26 1.45
CA HIS A 209 -5.84 -3.35 2.79
C HIS A 209 -7.36 -3.49 2.76
N GLY A 210 -8.02 -2.96 1.73
CA GLY A 210 -9.47 -3.07 1.52
C GLY A 210 -9.93 -4.37 0.84
N ALA A 211 -9.02 -5.32 0.58
CA ALA A 211 -9.37 -6.53 -0.14
C ALA A 211 -10.25 -7.46 0.70
N PHE A 212 -11.39 -7.89 0.16
CA PHE A 212 -12.20 -8.91 0.82
C PHE A 212 -11.49 -10.27 0.84
N SER A 213 -11.81 -11.06 1.87
CA SER A 213 -11.41 -12.46 2.05
C SER A 213 -11.50 -13.25 0.73
N PRO A 214 -10.60 -14.23 0.49
CA PRO A 214 -10.75 -15.17 -0.62
C PRO A 214 -12.10 -15.89 -0.64
N SER A 215 -12.73 -16.09 0.52
CA SER A 215 -14.06 -16.68 0.67
C SER A 215 -15.22 -15.69 0.57
N ALA A 216 -14.97 -14.39 0.46
CA ALA A 216 -16.04 -13.40 0.42
C ALA A 216 -16.76 -13.44 -0.93
N LEU A 217 -18.10 -13.37 -0.90
CA LEU A 217 -18.91 -13.26 -2.11
C LEU A 217 -18.64 -11.93 -2.80
N LYS A 218 -17.97 -11.99 -3.96
CA LYS A 218 -17.69 -10.82 -4.81
C LYS A 218 -18.60 -10.87 -6.02
N VAL A 219 -19.46 -9.86 -6.17
CA VAL A 219 -20.35 -9.73 -7.33
C VAL A 219 -19.58 -9.78 -8.66
N GLN A 220 -18.35 -9.25 -8.68
CA GLN A 220 -17.45 -9.30 -9.84
C GLN A 220 -17.01 -10.72 -10.23
N ASN A 221 -17.04 -11.66 -9.28
CA ASN A 221 -16.70 -13.06 -9.47
C ASN A 221 -17.95 -13.94 -9.58
N MET A 222 -19.15 -13.35 -9.54
CA MET A 222 -20.40 -14.08 -9.75
C MET A 222 -20.65 -14.26 -11.24
N ASN A 223 -21.20 -15.42 -11.59
CA ASN A 223 -21.61 -15.69 -12.97
C ASN A 223 -22.80 -14.80 -13.34
N LEU A 224 -22.75 -14.17 -14.52
CA LEU A 224 -23.84 -13.35 -15.05
C LEU A 224 -25.07 -14.16 -15.46
N SER A 225 -24.93 -15.47 -15.65
CA SER A 225 -26.00 -16.39 -16.04
C SER A 225 -26.27 -17.43 -14.95
N PRO A 226 -27.53 -17.84 -14.74
CA PRO A 226 -27.87 -18.95 -13.85
C PRO A 226 -27.19 -20.25 -14.31
N GLY A 227 -26.49 -20.94 -13.41
CA GLY A 227 -26.05 -22.33 -13.67
C GLY A 227 -24.56 -22.67 -13.51
N ALA A 228 -23.74 -21.86 -12.83
CA ALA A 228 -22.37 -22.25 -12.52
C ALA A 228 -21.99 -22.05 -11.05
N ILE A 229 -21.11 -22.95 -10.58
CA ILE A 229 -20.68 -23.27 -9.21
C ILE A 229 -20.68 -22.04 -8.29
N ILE A 230 -21.45 -22.15 -7.20
CA ILE A 230 -21.45 -21.20 -6.09
C ILE A 230 -20.08 -21.30 -5.41
N PRO A 231 -19.28 -20.22 -5.33
CA PRO A 231 -18.09 -20.21 -4.50
C PRO A 231 -18.55 -20.22 -3.04
N SER A 232 -18.26 -21.34 -2.37
CA SER A 232 -18.42 -21.67 -0.95
C SER A 232 -19.81 -22.10 -0.46
N ASP A 233 -19.86 -23.33 0.05
CA ASP A 233 -20.74 -23.75 1.14
C ASP A 233 -20.28 -23.03 2.42
N ASP A 234 -20.92 -21.91 2.77
CA ASP A 234 -20.86 -21.35 4.11
C ASP A 234 -21.93 -22.04 4.98
N PRO A 235 -21.58 -22.87 5.97
CA PRO A 235 -22.55 -23.57 6.81
C PRO A 235 -23.35 -22.63 7.75
N ALA A 236 -23.07 -21.32 7.76
CA ALA A 236 -23.77 -20.33 8.56
C ALA A 236 -24.81 -19.50 7.77
N ILE A 237 -25.02 -19.76 6.47
CA ILE A 237 -26.11 -19.16 5.70
C ILE A 237 -27.28 -20.17 5.68
N PRO A 238 -28.43 -19.88 6.31
CA PRO A 238 -29.59 -20.78 6.33
C PRO A 238 -30.21 -20.98 4.94
#